data_AF-Q5BP76-F1
#
_entry.id   AF-Q5BP76-F1
#
_cell.length_a   1.000
_cell.length_b   1.000
_cell.length_c   1.000
_cell.angle_alpha   90.00
_cell.angle_beta   90.00
_cell.angle_gamma   90.00
#
_symmetry.space_group_name_H-M   'P 1'
#
loop_
_entity.id
_entity.type
_entity.pdbx_description
1 polymer ?
#
loop_
_entity_poly.entity_id
_entity_poly.type
_entity_poly.pdbx_seq_one_letter_code
_entity_poly.pdbx_strand_id
1 'polypeptide(L)'
;NGEFQSLDFEDDGQKVTVILENGQHYEGDVLVGADGIWSKVRRNLFGLTEAIYSGYTCYTGIADFVPADIETVGYRVFLGHKQYFVSSDVGGGKMHWYAFHNEPAGG
;
A
#
# COMPACT_ATOMS: atom_id res chain seq x y z
N ASN A 1 9.19 -9.72 17.21
CA ASN A 1 9.24 -8.74 16.10
C ASN A 1 8.69 -7.43 16.63
N GLY A 2 9.55 -6.54 17.11
CA GLY A 2 9.12 -5.20 17.52
C GLY A 2 9.03 -4.32 16.28
N GLU A 3 7.88 -3.72 16.03
CA GLU A 3 7.77 -2.68 15.01
C GLU A 3 8.52 -1.45 15.50
N PHE A 4 9.53 -1.02 14.74
CA PHE A 4 10.21 0.25 14.97
C PHE A 4 9.48 1.29 14.12
N GLN A 5 8.49 1.97 14.71
CA GLN A 5 7.83 3.10 14.07
C GLN A 5 8.60 4.38 14.43
N SER A 6 9.05 5.12 13.41
CA SER A 6 9.60 6.46 13.62
C SER A 6 8.48 7.40 14.06
N LEU A 7 8.74 8.18 15.09
CA LEU A 7 7.90 9.30 15.49
C LEU A 7 8.30 10.56 14.73
N ASP A 8 9.61 10.82 14.64
CA ASP A 8 10.17 12.04 14.07
C ASP A 8 11.61 11.82 13.58
N PHE A 9 12.20 12.81 12.91
CA PHE A 9 13.63 12.83 12.61
C PHE A 9 14.17 14.27 12.51
N GLU A 10 15.46 14.40 12.78
CA GLU A 10 16.23 15.65 12.62
C GLU A 10 17.38 15.42 11.64
N ASP A 11 17.64 16.38 10.76
CA ASP A 11 18.77 16.38 9.82
C ASP A 11 19.61 17.64 10.08
N ASP A 12 20.86 17.46 10.52
CA ASP A 12 21.79 18.55 10.82
C ASP A 12 22.74 18.89 9.65
N GLY A 13 22.54 18.24 8.49
CA GLY A 13 23.37 18.37 7.30
C GLY A 13 24.60 17.46 7.26
N GLN A 14 24.87 16.69 8.32
CA GLN A 14 25.92 15.66 8.38
C GLN A 14 25.35 14.28 8.70
N LYS A 15 24.38 14.22 9.61
CA LYS A 15 23.69 13.01 10.05
C LYS A 15 22.19 13.27 10.15
N VAL A 16 21.44 12.19 10.01
CA VAL A 16 20.01 12.14 10.32
C VAL A 16 19.83 11.35 11.60
N THR A 17 19.10 11.93 12.56
CA THR A 17 18.71 11.28 13.81
C THR A 17 17.24 10.91 13.74
N VAL A 18 16.91 9.63 13.79
CA VAL A 18 15.53 9.14 13.86
C VAL A 18 15.14 8.95 15.32
N ILE A 19 13.98 9.49 15.69
CA ILE A 19 13.37 9.34 17.01
C ILE A 19 12.24 8.34 16.88
N LEU A 20 12.33 7.22 17.58
CA LEU A 20 11.29 6.18 17.59
C LEU A 20 10.22 6.47 18.64
N GLU A 21 9.04 5.87 18.48
CA GLU A 21 7.93 6.04 19.43
C GLU A 21 8.25 5.60 20.86
N ASN A 22 9.21 4.70 21.04
CA ASN A 22 9.69 4.28 22.36
C ASN A 22 10.75 5.21 22.97
N GLY A 23 11.02 6.37 22.33
CA GLY A 23 12.01 7.35 22.77
C GLY A 23 13.46 6.97 22.48
N GLN A 24 13.71 5.89 21.73
CA GLN A 24 15.06 5.56 21.27
C GLN A 24 15.46 6.42 20.08
N HIS A 25 16.75 6.78 20.03
CA HIS A 25 17.33 7.60 18.98
C HIS A 25 18.36 6.79 18.21
N TYR A 26 18.34 6.92 16.88
CA TYR A 26 19.28 6.25 15.99
C TYR A 26 19.84 7.23 14.97
N GLU A 27 21.17 7.31 14.87
CA GLU A 27 21.87 8.16 13.91
C GLU A 27 22.26 7.38 12.66
N GLY A 28 22.22 8.03 11.50
CA GLY A 28 22.66 7.48 10.22
C GLY A 28 23.04 8.56 9.22
N ASP A 29 23.73 8.16 8.15
CA ASP A 29 24.07 9.07 7.04
C ASP A 29 22.87 9.33 6.11
N VAL A 30 21.91 8.40 6.06
CA VAL A 30 20.75 8.45 5.18
C VAL A 30 19.52 7.91 5.90
N LEU A 31 18.38 8.59 5.70
CA LEU A 31 17.05 8.12 6.08
C LEU A 31 16.25 7.73 4.83
N VAL A 32 15.65 6.53 4.84
CA VAL A 32 14.75 6.06 3.78
C VAL A 32 13.32 6.03 4.32
N GLY A 33 12.45 6.91 3.80
CA GLY A 33 11.02 6.92 4.14
C GLY A 33 10.26 5.80 3.41
N ALA A 34 10.07 4.67 4.07
CA ALA A 34 9.31 3.51 3.59
C ALA A 34 8.08 3.20 4.47
N ASP A 35 7.49 4.24 5.05
CA ASP A 35 6.45 4.21 6.09
C ASP A 35 5.00 4.35 5.55
N GLY A 36 4.80 4.06 4.26
CA GLY A 36 3.47 3.88 3.66
C GLY A 36 2.73 5.16 3.26
N ILE A 37 1.43 5.03 2.91
CA ILE A 37 0.63 6.13 2.34
C ILE A 37 0.48 7.31 3.32
N TRP A 38 0.47 7.04 4.63
CA TRP A 38 0.39 8.04 5.70
C TRP A 38 1.76 8.47 6.25
N SER A 39 2.79 8.41 5.40
CA SER A 39 4.19 8.68 5.76
C SER A 39 4.38 9.93 6.63
N LYS A 40 4.96 9.71 7.81
CA LYS A 40 5.45 10.75 8.73
C LYS A 40 6.71 11.40 8.15
N VAL A 41 7.58 10.62 7.50
CA VAL A 41 8.79 11.14 6.85
C VAL A 41 8.43 12.16 5.76
N ARG A 42 7.52 11.81 4.86
CA ARG A 42 7.01 12.71 3.81
C ARG A 42 6.40 13.98 4.41
N ARG A 43 5.62 13.83 5.49
CA ARG A 43 4.99 14.95 6.19
C ARG A 43 6.01 15.92 6.78
N ASN A 44 7.10 15.44 7.36
CA ASN A 44 8.12 16.32 7.94
C ASN A 44 8.94 17.06 6.88
N LEU A 45 9.22 16.41 5.75
CA LEU A 45 9.97 17.04 4.64
C LEU A 45 9.15 18.08 3.88
N PHE A 46 7.86 17.82 3.65
CA PHE A 46 7.05 18.58 2.69
C PHE A 46 5.77 19.17 3.28
N GLY A 47 5.50 18.95 4.57
CA GLY A 47 4.23 19.30 5.21
C GLY A 47 3.13 18.25 5.00
N LEU A 48 1.99 18.48 5.65
CA LEU A 48 0.84 17.58 5.56
C LEU A 48 0.25 17.61 4.14
N THR A 49 0.11 16.42 3.55
CA THR A 49 -0.62 16.19 2.30
C THR A 49 -1.62 15.06 2.52
N GLU A 50 -2.90 15.32 2.21
CA GLU A 50 -3.95 14.31 2.31
C GLU A 50 -3.88 13.32 1.14
N ALA A 51 -4.31 12.08 1.39
CA ALA A 51 -4.46 11.10 0.32
C ALA A 51 -5.61 11.54 -0.61
N ILE A 52 -5.35 11.54 -1.92
CA ILE A 52 -6.36 11.89 -2.92
C ILE A 52 -7.13 10.62 -3.28
N TYR A 53 -8.44 10.63 -3.03
CA TYR A 53 -9.30 9.53 -3.43
C TYR A 53 -9.35 9.39 -4.96
N SER A 54 -9.14 8.18 -5.47
CA SER A 54 -9.07 7.91 -6.91
C SER A 54 -10.43 7.96 -7.62
N GLY A 55 -11.53 8.02 -6.87
CA GLY A 55 -12.88 7.87 -7.39
C GLY A 55 -13.34 6.41 -7.51
N TYR A 56 -12.55 5.44 -7.03
CA TYR A 56 -12.90 4.02 -7.07
C TYR A 56 -12.75 3.37 -5.71
N THR A 57 -13.73 2.57 -5.33
CA THR A 57 -13.60 1.60 -4.24
C THR A 57 -13.16 0.27 -4.82
N CYS A 58 -12.21 -0.37 -4.15
CA CYS A 58 -11.75 -1.71 -4.48
C CYS A 58 -12.32 -2.70 -3.46
N TYR A 59 -13.24 -3.56 -3.91
CA TYR A 59 -13.60 -4.76 -3.17
C TYR A 59 -12.64 -5.87 -3.57
N THR A 60 -12.19 -6.66 -2.61
CA THR A 60 -11.20 -7.69 -2.89
C THR A 60 -11.34 -8.85 -1.94
N GLY A 61 -10.90 -10.02 -2.39
CA GLY A 61 -10.93 -11.23 -1.60
C GLY A 61 -10.23 -12.39 -2.27
N ILE A 62 -10.18 -13.52 -1.58
CA ILE A 62 -9.60 -14.75 -2.07
C ILE A 62 -10.70 -15.79 -2.18
N ALA A 63 -10.69 -16.57 -3.26
CA ALA A 63 -11.60 -17.68 -3.49
C ALA A 63 -10.82 -18.99 -3.65
N ASP A 64 -11.33 -20.08 -3.07
CA ASP A 64 -10.85 -21.45 -3.32
C ASP A 64 -11.42 -21.96 -4.65
N PHE A 65 -10.76 -21.59 -5.74
CA PHE A 65 -11.21 -21.87 -7.10
C PHE A 65 -10.00 -21.99 -8.02
N VAL A 66 -10.04 -22.94 -8.96
CA VAL A 66 -9.02 -23.07 -10.02
C VAL A 66 -9.73 -23.08 -11.37
N PRO A 67 -9.51 -22.08 -12.23
CA PRO A 67 -10.09 -22.07 -13.57
C PRO A 67 -9.44 -23.15 -14.45
N ALA A 68 -10.20 -23.68 -15.41
CA ALA A 68 -9.74 -24.78 -16.27
C ALA A 68 -8.55 -24.40 -17.17
N ASP A 69 -8.39 -23.10 -17.45
CA ASP A 69 -7.37 -22.48 -18.29
C ASP A 69 -6.27 -21.77 -17.45
N ILE A 70 -6.01 -22.27 -16.24
CA ILE A 70 -4.98 -21.74 -15.32
C ILE A 70 -3.57 -21.73 -15.94
N GLU A 71 -3.23 -22.75 -16.72
CA GLU A 71 -1.91 -22.91 -17.35
C GLU A 71 -1.66 -21.92 -18.50
N THR A 72 -2.71 -21.30 -19.03
CA THR A 72 -2.62 -20.41 -20.19
C THR A 72 -2.99 -18.97 -19.87
N VAL A 73 -3.67 -18.72 -18.74
CA VAL A 73 -4.15 -17.39 -18.36
C VAL A 73 -3.90 -17.13 -16.87
N GLY A 74 -2.82 -16.42 -16.57
CA GLY A 74 -2.46 -16.02 -15.20
C GLY A 74 -3.22 -14.80 -14.66
N TYR A 75 -3.76 -13.95 -15.54
CA TYR A 75 -4.41 -12.69 -15.16
C TYR A 75 -5.57 -12.36 -16.12
N ARG A 76 -6.78 -12.16 -15.58
CA ARG A 76 -7.98 -11.79 -16.36
C ARG A 76 -8.51 -10.45 -15.90
N VAL A 77 -8.91 -9.63 -16.86
CA VAL A 77 -9.58 -8.35 -16.62
C VAL A 77 -10.89 -8.31 -17.41
N PHE A 78 -11.98 -8.04 -16.70
CA PHE A 78 -13.30 -7.81 -17.26
C PHE A 78 -13.59 -6.32 -17.16
N LEU A 79 -13.67 -5.65 -18.30
CA LEU A 79 -13.83 -4.20 -18.38
C LEU A 79 -15.30 -3.82 -18.57
N GLY A 80 -15.78 -2.87 -17.77
CA GLY A 80 -17.05 -2.18 -17.95
C GLY A 80 -16.86 -0.67 -17.89
N HIS A 81 -17.89 0.09 -18.26
CA HIS A 81 -17.84 1.55 -18.11
C HIS A 81 -17.71 1.92 -16.62
N LYS A 82 -16.59 2.55 -16.24
CA LYS A 82 -16.28 2.98 -14.87
C LYS A 82 -16.32 1.86 -13.82
N GLN A 83 -16.04 0.63 -14.24
CA GLN A 83 -15.92 -0.51 -13.34
C GLN A 83 -15.09 -1.60 -14.01
N TYR A 84 -14.34 -2.37 -13.24
CA TYR A 84 -13.65 -3.52 -13.77
C TYR A 84 -13.39 -4.58 -12.70
N PHE A 85 -13.36 -5.83 -13.13
CA PHE A 85 -13.10 -6.98 -12.27
C PHE A 85 -11.83 -7.68 -12.74
N VAL A 86 -10.99 -8.05 -11.79
CA VAL A 86 -9.74 -8.75 -12.03
C VAL A 86 -9.78 -10.08 -11.29
N SER A 87 -9.29 -11.14 -11.93
CA SER A 87 -8.92 -12.38 -11.23
C SER A 87 -7.51 -12.81 -11.60
N SER A 88 -6.73 -13.19 -10.59
CA SER A 88 -5.34 -13.63 -10.72
C SER A 88 -5.09 -14.86 -9.86
N ASP A 89 -4.32 -15.79 -10.40
CA ASP A 89 -3.79 -16.90 -9.60
C ASP A 89 -2.82 -16.38 -8.55
N VAL A 90 -2.91 -16.92 -7.34
CA VAL A 90 -1.96 -16.68 -6.24
C VAL A 90 -1.36 -17.98 -5.71
N GLY A 91 -1.59 -19.10 -6.40
CA GLY A 91 -1.11 -20.42 -6.05
C GLY A 91 -1.96 -21.10 -4.98
N GLY A 92 -1.65 -22.37 -4.71
CA GLY A 92 -2.33 -23.15 -3.67
C GLY A 92 -3.83 -23.40 -3.92
N GLY A 93 -4.26 -23.36 -5.19
CA GLY A 93 -5.66 -23.51 -5.57
C GLY A 93 -6.53 -22.29 -5.25
N LYS A 94 -5.92 -21.12 -5.10
CA LYS A 94 -6.58 -19.88 -4.68
C LYS A 94 -6.48 -18.82 -5.77
N MET A 95 -7.58 -18.10 -5.96
CA MET A 95 -7.66 -16.95 -6.84
C MET A 95 -7.88 -15.69 -6.02
N HIS A 96 -7.03 -14.69 -6.21
CA HIS A 96 -7.28 -13.35 -5.72
C HIS A 96 -8.11 -12.59 -6.75
N TRP A 97 -9.14 -11.92 -6.30
CA TRP A 97 -9.94 -11.04 -7.14
C TRP A 97 -9.99 -9.61 -6.61
N TYR A 98 -10.18 -8.68 -7.53
CA TYR A 98 -10.40 -7.25 -7.27
C TYR A 98 -11.59 -6.79 -8.09
N ALA A 99 -12.52 -6.06 -7.49
CA ALA A 99 -13.63 -5.41 -8.15
C ALA A 99 -13.54 -3.91 -7.87
N PHE A 100 -13.23 -3.14 -8.91
CA PHE A 100 -13.16 -1.69 -8.84
C PHE A 100 -14.49 -1.11 -9.29
N HIS A 101 -15.14 -0.36 -8.42
CA HIS A 101 -16.39 0.33 -8.71
C HIS A 101 -16.23 1.84 -8.52
N ASN A 102 -16.65 2.63 -9.51
CA ASN A 102 -16.63 4.08 -9.40
C ASN A 102 -17.80 4.55 -8.54
N GLU A 103 -17.50 4.99 -7.32
CA GLU A 103 -18.49 5.45 -6.36
C GLU A 103 -17.91 6.55 -5.45
N PRO A 104 -18.73 7.28 -4.69
CA PRO A 104 -18.24 8.23 -3.69
C PRO A 104 -17.38 7.55 -2.62
N ALA A 105 -16.47 8.33 -2.03
CA ALA A 105 -15.68 7.84 -0.89
C ALA A 105 -16.60 7.42 0.27
N GLY A 106 -16.37 6.23 0.82
CA GLY A 106 -17.14 5.66 1.92
C GLY A 106 -18.05 4.48 1.54
N GLY A 107 -18.30 4.28 0.25
CA GLY A 107 -19.27 3.29 -0.25
C GLY A 107 -20.72 3.76 -0.14
#